data_AF-A0AAD7HP71-F1
#
_entry.id   AF-A0AAD7HP71-F1
#
_cell.length_a   1.000
_cell.length_b   1.000
_cell.length_c   1.000
_cell.angle_alpha   90.00
_cell.angle_beta   90.00
_cell.angle_gamma   90.00
#
_symmetry.space_group_name_H-M   'P 1'
#
loop_
_entity.id
_entity.type
_entity.pdbx_description
1 polymer ?
#
loop_
_entity_poly.entity_id
_entity_poly.type
_entity_poly.pdbx_seq_one_letter_code
_entity_poly.pdbx_strand_id
1 'polypeptide(L)'
;MEDLTRERLLEYASRALHSKETKKKNKRETLPMDGFGRHLTAPEFIAAKEEAERLRDEEIADKAKGADDREAAKAAKEQLKEEWEQIKADHAKVVELWEEECARLKDEGVSKKNLPKKPKRARKPKAPAKATTEDETDGDQTGSDDD
;
A
#
# COMPACT_ATOMS: atom_id res chain seq x y z
N MET A 1 -1.17 32.95 -13.00
CA MET A 1 -1.96 31.70 -13.13
C MET A 1 -1.56 30.88 -14.36
N GLU A 2 -0.92 31.49 -15.36
CA GLU A 2 -0.45 30.79 -16.58
C GLU A 2 0.83 29.97 -16.38
N ASP A 3 1.64 30.28 -15.36
CA ASP A 3 2.89 29.54 -15.10
C ASP A 3 2.65 28.15 -14.50
N LEU A 4 1.64 28.01 -13.62
CA LEU A 4 1.27 26.72 -13.02
C LEU A 4 0.76 25.70 -14.05
N THR A 5 0.12 26.17 -15.13
CA THR A 5 -0.38 25.27 -16.19
C THR A 5 0.75 24.80 -17.08
N ARG A 6 1.76 25.64 -17.31
CA ARG A 6 2.97 25.29 -18.07
C ARG A 6 3.85 24.29 -17.34
N GLU A 7 4.04 24.43 -16.03
CA GLU A 7 4.81 23.50 -15.20
C GLU A 7 4.19 22.10 -15.21
N ARG A 8 2.87 22.00 -14.97
CA ARG A 8 2.15 20.72 -15.02
C ARG A 8 2.22 20.04 -16.38
N LEU A 9 2.15 20.81 -17.46
CA LEU A 9 2.28 20.28 -18.82
C LEU A 9 3.70 19.73 -19.06
N LEU A 10 4.72 20.40 -18.54
CA LEU A 10 6.11 19.97 -18.65
C LEU A 10 6.36 18.67 -17.86
N GLU A 11 5.81 18.57 -16.64
CA GLU A 11 5.86 17.35 -15.83
C GLU A 11 5.15 16.19 -16.53
N TYR A 12 3.96 16.44 -17.08
CA TYR A 12 3.20 15.45 -17.82
C TYR A 12 3.96 14.96 -19.06
N ALA A 13 4.52 15.88 -19.86
CA ALA A 13 5.33 15.55 -21.03
C ALA A 13 6.59 14.77 -20.66
N SER A 14 7.26 15.14 -19.57
CA SER A 14 8.47 14.45 -19.08
C SER A 14 8.14 13.02 -18.61
N ARG A 15 7.03 12.84 -17.89
CA ARG A 15 6.55 11.53 -17.44
C ARG A 15 6.13 10.65 -18.63
N ALA A 16 5.44 11.23 -19.60
CA ALA A 16 5.05 10.54 -20.83
C ALA A 16 6.28 10.11 -21.66
N LEU A 17 7.30 10.97 -21.76
CA LEU A 17 8.56 10.65 -22.44
C LEU A 17 9.28 9.49 -21.73
N HIS A 18 9.39 9.59 -20.40
CA HIS A 18 10.08 8.57 -19.61
C HIS A 18 9.42 7.19 -19.72
N SER A 19 8.08 7.12 -19.75
CA SER A 19 7.36 5.86 -19.95
C SER A 19 7.57 5.23 -21.34
N LYS A 20 7.84 6.06 -22.36
CA LYS A 20 8.11 5.61 -23.73
C LYS A 20 9.58 5.17 -23.91
N GLU A 21 10.52 5.84 -23.25
CA GLU A 21 11.95 5.50 -23.29
C GLU A 21 12.28 4.26 -22.45
N THR A 22 11.60 4.08 -21.31
CA THR A 22 11.79 2.92 -20.41
C THR A 22 10.91 1.73 -20.76
N LYS A 23 10.23 1.75 -21.92
CA LYS A 23 9.39 0.66 -22.38
C LYS A 23 10.21 -0.63 -22.39
N LYS A 24 9.76 -1.63 -21.63
CA LYS A 24 10.49 -2.89 -21.39
C LYS A 24 11.01 -3.43 -22.72
N LYS A 25 12.34 -3.54 -22.85
CA LYS A 25 12.97 -4.23 -23.97
C LYS A 25 12.37 -5.63 -24.03
N ASN A 26 11.93 -6.06 -25.21
CA ASN A 26 11.45 -7.44 -25.42
C ASN A 26 12.50 -8.38 -24.83
N LYS A 27 12.12 -9.20 -23.83
CA LYS A 27 12.96 -10.27 -23.24
C LYS A 27 13.15 -11.43 -24.24
N ARG A 28 13.45 -11.12 -25.50
CA ARG A 28 14.08 -12.09 -26.39
C ARG A 28 15.50 -12.22 -25.86
N GLU A 29 15.93 -13.43 -25.54
CA GLU A 29 17.21 -13.71 -24.87
C GLU A 29 18.37 -13.01 -25.58
N THR A 30 18.66 -11.81 -25.14
CA THR A 30 19.77 -11.03 -25.62
C THR A 30 20.85 -11.29 -24.59
N LEU A 31 21.85 -12.07 -25.00
CA LEU A 31 23.07 -12.14 -24.23
C LEU A 31 23.57 -10.71 -23.96
N PRO A 32 24.20 -10.45 -22.82
CA PRO A 32 24.71 -9.13 -22.47
C PRO A 32 25.83 -8.74 -23.43
N MET A 33 25.44 -8.20 -24.59
CA MET A 33 26.33 -7.87 -25.70
C MET A 33 26.49 -6.35 -25.86
N ASP A 34 26.16 -5.59 -24.82
CA ASP A 34 26.27 -4.12 -24.76
C ASP A 34 25.73 -3.39 -26.01
N GLY A 35 24.74 -3.98 -26.69
CA GLY A 35 24.17 -3.45 -27.93
C GLY A 35 25.01 -3.64 -29.20
N PHE A 36 26.18 -4.29 -29.13
CA PHE A 36 27.04 -4.58 -30.28
C PHE A 36 27.01 -6.07 -30.64
N GLY A 37 26.83 -6.39 -31.92
CA GLY A 37 26.91 -7.77 -32.41
C GLY A 37 28.34 -8.28 -32.33
N ARG A 38 28.73 -8.87 -31.19
CA ARG A 38 30.04 -9.53 -31.01
C ARG A 38 29.90 -11.01 -31.39
N HIS A 39 30.94 -11.56 -32.01
CA HIS A 39 31.06 -13.02 -32.12
C HIS A 39 31.68 -13.52 -30.82
N LEU A 40 30.90 -14.25 -30.01
CA LEU A 40 31.44 -14.89 -28.80
C LEU A 40 32.15 -16.18 -29.20
N THR A 41 33.35 -16.37 -28.68
CA THR A 41 34.03 -17.66 -28.72
C THR A 41 33.30 -18.63 -27.76
N ALA A 42 33.41 -19.94 -27.98
CA ALA A 42 32.73 -20.96 -27.17
C ALA A 42 32.76 -20.73 -25.62
N PRO A 43 33.91 -20.39 -24.98
CA PRO A 43 33.93 -20.14 -23.53
C PRO A 43 33.23 -18.84 -23.13
N GLU A 44 33.29 -17.80 -23.96
CA GLU A 44 32.67 -16.49 -23.67
C GLU A 44 31.14 -16.59 -23.76
N PHE A 45 30.63 -17.41 -24.68
CA PHE A 45 29.21 -17.71 -24.79
C PHE A 45 28.68 -18.44 -23.55
N ILE A 46 29.43 -19.42 -23.04
CA ILE A 46 29.06 -20.15 -21.82
C ILE A 46 29.00 -19.19 -20.63
N ALA A 47 30.03 -18.38 -20.43
CA ALA A 47 30.07 -17.40 -19.33
C ALA A 47 28.92 -16.38 -19.41
N ALA A 48 28.64 -15.84 -20.60
CA ALA A 48 27.54 -14.89 -20.80
C ALA A 48 26.16 -15.53 -20.54
N LYS A 49 26.02 -16.83 -20.83
CA LYS A 49 24.79 -17.57 -20.55
C LYS A 49 24.61 -17.80 -19.04
N GLU A 50 25.67 -18.23 -18.34
CA GLU A 50 25.64 -18.44 -16.89
C GLU A 50 25.33 -17.14 -16.14
N GLU A 51 25.90 -16.01 -16.58
CA GLU A 51 25.58 -14.70 -15.99
C GLU A 51 24.12 -14.30 -16.21
N ALA A 52 23.59 -14.54 -17.42
CA ALA A 52 22.19 -14.27 -17.72
C ALA A 52 21.23 -15.15 -16.93
N GLU A 53 21.59 -16.42 -16.67
CA GLU A 53 20.82 -17.33 -15.81
C GLU A 53 20.86 -16.86 -14.35
N ARG A 54 22.03 -16.50 -13.82
CA ARG A 54 22.17 -15.98 -12.45
C ARG A 54 21.31 -14.73 -12.22
N LEU A 55 21.34 -13.77 -13.14
CA LEU A 55 20.53 -12.55 -13.06
C LEU A 55 19.03 -12.83 -13.09
N ARG A 56 18.58 -13.87 -13.83
CA ARG A 56 17.17 -14.29 -13.83
C ARG A 56 16.79 -14.90 -12.50
N ASP A 57 17.63 -15.77 -11.96
CA ASP A 57 17.37 -16.42 -10.68
C ASP A 57 17.30 -15.39 -9.54
N GLU A 58 18.17 -14.37 -9.56
CA GLU A 58 18.10 -13.22 -8.66
C GLU A 58 16.80 -12.42 -8.85
N GLU A 59 16.40 -12.08 -10.09
CA GLU A 59 15.14 -11.37 -10.38
C GLU A 59 13.91 -12.17 -9.91
N ILE A 60 13.93 -13.49 -10.05
CA ILE A 60 12.85 -14.38 -9.61
C ILE A 60 12.82 -14.44 -8.08
N ALA A 61 13.97 -14.59 -7.43
CA ALA A 61 14.07 -14.64 -5.98
C ALA A 61 13.60 -13.33 -5.33
N ASP A 62 13.95 -12.18 -5.91
CA ASP A 62 13.51 -10.87 -5.41
C ASP A 62 12.02 -10.64 -5.61
N LYS A 63 11.45 -11.11 -6.73
CA LYS A 63 9.99 -11.10 -6.93
C LYS A 63 9.26 -12.00 -5.96
N ALA A 64 9.81 -13.18 -5.66
CA ALA A 64 9.22 -14.10 -4.70
C ALA A 64 9.19 -13.46 -3.30
N LYS A 65 10.33 -12.92 -2.83
CA LYS A 65 10.38 -12.18 -1.55
C LYS A 65 9.40 -11.02 -1.52
N GLY A 66 9.32 -10.24 -2.60
CA GLY A 66 8.39 -9.13 -2.70
C GLY A 66 6.90 -9.54 -2.71
N ALA A 67 6.58 -10.77 -3.16
CA ALA A 67 5.22 -11.31 -3.06
C ALA A 67 4.90 -11.71 -1.62
N ASP A 68 5.82 -12.41 -0.95
CA ASP A 68 5.67 -12.85 0.45
C ASP A 68 5.51 -11.64 1.39
N ASP A 69 6.32 -10.59 1.20
CA ASP A 69 6.25 -9.35 1.98
C ASP A 69 4.90 -8.64 1.82
N ARG A 70 4.32 -8.66 0.61
CA ARG A 70 3.01 -8.06 0.35
C ARG A 70 1.89 -8.85 0.99
N GLU A 71 1.95 -10.17 0.93
CA GLU A 71 0.97 -11.04 1.58
C GLU A 71 1.01 -10.87 3.10
N ALA A 72 2.21 -10.85 3.69
CA ALA A 72 2.40 -10.57 5.11
C ALA A 72 1.87 -9.19 5.51
N ALA A 73 2.13 -8.14 4.72
CA ALA A 73 1.63 -6.81 4.97
C ALA A 73 0.08 -6.73 4.89
N LYS A 74 -0.52 -7.45 3.92
CA LYS A 74 -1.98 -7.54 3.78
C LYS A 74 -2.60 -8.24 4.99
N ALA A 75 -2.06 -9.38 5.40
CA ALA A 75 -2.53 -10.13 6.57
C ALA A 75 -2.43 -9.28 7.86
N ALA A 76 -1.32 -8.57 8.07
CA ALA A 76 -1.16 -7.67 9.20
C ALA A 76 -2.19 -6.52 9.18
N LYS A 77 -2.50 -5.97 7.99
CA LYS A 77 -3.52 -4.92 7.85
C LYS A 77 -4.92 -5.44 8.15
N GLU A 78 -5.23 -6.67 7.76
CA GLU A 78 -6.53 -7.31 8.06
C GLU A 78 -6.70 -7.56 9.55
N GLN A 79 -5.68 -8.10 10.23
CA GLN A 79 -5.69 -8.30 11.68
C GLN A 79 -5.94 -6.99 12.45
N LEU A 80 -5.24 -5.91 12.08
CA LEU A 80 -5.44 -4.59 12.72
C LEU A 80 -6.84 -4.01 12.47
N LYS A 81 -7.47 -4.33 11.33
CA LYS A 81 -8.85 -3.94 11.05
C LYS A 81 -9.81 -4.71 11.94
N GLU A 82 -9.65 -6.03 12.04
CA GLU A 82 -10.48 -6.89 12.89
C GLU A 82 -10.40 -6.45 14.36
N GLU A 83 -9.19 -6.24 14.88
CA GLU A 83 -8.98 -5.70 16.22
C GLU A 83 -9.68 -4.35 16.42
N TRP A 84 -9.62 -3.48 15.42
CA TRP A 84 -10.29 -2.17 15.50
C TRP A 84 -11.82 -2.29 15.51
N GLU A 85 -12.39 -3.20 14.72
CA GLU A 85 -13.83 -3.48 14.75
C GLU A 85 -14.26 -4.02 16.11
N GLN A 86 -13.49 -4.93 16.71
CA GLN A 86 -13.75 -5.45 18.07
C GLN A 86 -13.73 -4.32 19.11
N ILE A 87 -12.70 -3.46 19.08
CA ILE A 87 -12.61 -2.29 19.98
C ILE A 87 -13.83 -1.37 19.85
N LYS A 88 -14.33 -1.15 18.62
CA LYS A 88 -15.54 -0.35 18.41
C LYS A 88 -16.78 -1.04 18.97
N ALA A 89 -16.93 -2.34 18.73
CA ALA A 89 -18.06 -3.12 19.21
C ALA A 89 -18.12 -3.14 20.74
N ASP A 90 -16.98 -3.37 21.40
CA ASP A 90 -16.92 -3.38 22.86
C ASP A 90 -17.13 -2.00 23.47
N HIS A 91 -16.60 -0.94 22.83
CA HIS A 91 -16.89 0.42 23.26
C HIS A 91 -18.39 0.77 23.12
N ALA A 92 -19.06 0.29 22.07
CA ALA A 92 -20.49 0.49 21.90
C ALA A 92 -21.29 -0.14 23.06
N LYS A 93 -21.00 -1.41 23.41
CA LYS A 93 -21.62 -2.09 24.56
C LYS A 93 -21.39 -1.34 25.88
N VAL A 94 -20.15 -0.87 26.10
CA VAL A 94 -19.80 -0.13 27.31
C VAL A 94 -20.50 1.23 27.37
N VAL A 95 -20.71 1.89 26.22
CA VAL A 95 -21.49 3.13 26.13
C VAL A 95 -22.97 2.87 26.39
N GLU A 96 -23.54 1.80 25.85
CA GLU A 96 -24.94 1.42 26.09
C GLU A 96 -25.21 1.21 27.59
N LEU A 97 -24.40 0.39 28.26
CA LEU A 97 -24.49 0.18 29.71
C LEU A 97 -24.32 1.48 30.51
N TRP A 98 -23.43 2.37 30.06
CA TRP A 98 -23.25 3.68 30.69
C TRP A 98 -24.47 4.60 30.49
N GLU A 99 -25.13 4.55 29.34
CA GLU A 99 -26.33 5.32 29.05
C GLU A 99 -27.53 4.82 29.88
N GLU A 100 -27.69 3.50 30.01
CA GLU A 100 -28.69 2.88 30.90
C GLU A 100 -28.49 3.29 32.36
N GLU A 101 -27.27 3.19 32.87
CA GLU A 101 -26.95 3.58 34.25
C GLU A 101 -27.15 5.09 34.47
N CYS A 102 -26.78 5.92 33.49
CA CYS A 102 -27.05 7.35 33.56
C CYS A 102 -28.55 7.68 33.51
N ALA A 103 -29.36 6.89 32.81
CA ALA A 103 -30.81 7.06 32.79
C ALA A 103 -31.39 6.73 34.17
N ARG A 104 -31.02 5.58 34.75
CA ARG A 104 -31.41 5.16 36.10
C ARG A 104 -31.09 6.22 37.15
N LEU A 105 -29.87 6.75 37.16
CA LEU A 105 -29.46 7.79 38.11
C LEU A 105 -30.23 9.11 37.93
N LYS A 106 -30.61 9.47 36.70
CA LYS A 106 -31.44 10.66 36.46
C LYS A 106 -32.85 10.48 37.03
N ASP A 107 -33.44 9.29 36.87
CA ASP A 107 -34.75 8.97 37.41
C ASP A 107 -34.74 8.98 38.96
N GLU A 108 -33.60 8.63 39.56
CA GLU A 108 -33.35 8.76 41.00
C GLU A 108 -33.06 10.21 41.47
N GLY A 109 -33.10 11.19 40.55
CA GLY A 109 -32.90 12.61 40.86
C GLY A 109 -31.44 13.03 41.01
N VAL A 110 -30.47 12.21 40.59
CA VAL A 110 -29.05 12.56 40.64
C VAL A 110 -28.77 13.73 39.70
N SER A 111 -28.14 14.78 40.24
CA SER A 111 -27.72 15.94 39.45
C SER A 111 -26.76 15.54 38.32
N LYS A 112 -26.90 16.18 37.15
CA LYS A 112 -26.04 15.94 35.97
C LYS A 112 -24.54 16.05 36.27
N LYS A 113 -24.14 16.88 37.26
CA LYS A 113 -22.73 17.05 37.67
C LYS A 113 -22.15 15.81 38.35
N ASN A 114 -23.00 14.94 38.89
CA ASN A 114 -22.63 13.75 39.66
C ASN A 114 -22.78 12.45 38.84
N LEU A 115 -23.22 12.54 37.58
CA LEU A 115 -23.31 11.37 36.70
C LEU A 115 -21.91 10.85 36.34
N PRO A 116 -21.75 9.52 36.14
CA PRO A 116 -20.48 8.95 35.70
C PRO A 116 -20.06 9.54 34.36
N LYS A 117 -18.75 9.69 34.17
CA LYS A 117 -18.19 10.23 32.92
C LYS A 117 -18.35 9.22 31.77
N LYS A 118 -18.60 9.72 30.57
CA LYS A 118 -18.72 8.88 29.37
C LYS A 118 -17.43 8.06 29.14
N PRO A 119 -17.54 6.75 28.90
CA PRO A 119 -16.41 5.88 28.58
C PRO A 119 -15.66 6.36 27.35
N LYS A 120 -14.32 6.40 27.44
CA LYS A 120 -13.44 6.74 26.31
C LYS A 120 -13.14 5.48 25.51
N ARG A 121 -13.25 5.57 24.18
CA ARG A 121 -12.82 4.49 23.28
C ARG A 121 -11.30 4.37 23.29
N ALA A 122 -10.80 3.14 23.20
CA ALA A 122 -9.38 2.90 22.96
C ALA A 122 -8.94 3.47 21.60
N ARG A 123 -7.64 3.73 21.45
CA ARG A 123 -7.08 4.24 20.19
C ARG A 123 -7.01 3.11 19.17
N LYS A 124 -7.06 3.47 17.88
CA LYS A 124 -6.87 2.53 16.78
C LYS A 124 -5.46 1.92 16.86
N PRO A 125 -5.32 0.59 16.78
CA PRO A 125 -4.03 -0.08 16.67
C PRO A 125 -3.22 0.48 15.49
N LYS A 126 -1.90 0.67 15.68
CA LYS A 126 -1.01 1.23 14.65
C LYS A 126 -0.14 0.12 14.06
N ALA A 127 -0.06 0.08 12.73
CA ALA A 127 0.82 -0.85 12.04
C ALA A 127 2.31 -0.55 12.33
N PRO A 128 3.18 -1.57 12.36
CA PRO A 128 4.61 -1.36 12.46
C PRO A 128 5.12 -0.61 11.22
N ALA A 129 6.07 0.31 11.42
CA ALA A 129 6.55 1.27 10.41
C ALA A 129 7.13 0.67 9.11
N LYS A 130 7.29 -0.65 9.03
CA LYS A 130 7.78 -1.36 7.83
C LYS A 130 6.68 -1.70 6.81
N ALA A 131 5.40 -1.57 7.16
CA ALA A 131 4.27 -1.97 6.31
C ALA A 131 3.61 -0.80 5.54
N THR A 132 4.11 0.43 5.70
CA THR A 132 3.57 1.60 5.01
C THR A 132 4.36 1.87 3.74
N THR A 133 4.13 1.08 2.69
CA THR A 133 4.19 1.63 1.33
C THR A 133 2.92 2.45 1.14
N GLU A 134 3.14 3.73 0.98
CA GLU A 134 2.17 4.80 0.72
C GLU A 134 1.18 4.41 -0.38
N ASP A 135 -0.11 4.30 -0.03
CA ASP A 135 -1.22 4.57 -0.94
C ASP A 135 -2.47 4.84 -0.08
N GLU A 136 -2.52 6.04 0.51
CA GLU A 136 -3.78 6.72 0.78
C GLU A 136 -3.98 7.76 -0.32
N THR A 137 -4.27 7.28 -1.53
CA THR A 137 -4.91 8.11 -2.55
C THR A 137 -6.38 7.69 -2.62
N ASP A 138 -7.15 8.19 -1.66
CA ASP A 138 -8.62 8.25 -1.71
C ASP A 138 -9.00 9.19 -2.86
N GLY A 139 -9.12 8.61 -4.07
CA GLY A 139 -9.48 9.29 -5.29
C GLY A 139 -10.62 8.54 -5.95
N ASP A 140 -11.84 8.94 -5.60
CA ASP A 140 -13.08 8.62 -6.30
C ASP A 140 -12.87 8.73 -7.83
N GLN A 141 -12.85 7.60 -8.52
CA GLN A 141 -13.05 7.53 -9.97
C GLN A 141 -14.43 6.94 -10.23
N THR A 142 -15.45 7.79 -10.11
CA THR A 142 -16.71 7.59 -10.84
C THR A 142 -16.49 7.99 -12.29
N GLY A 143 -16.13 7.02 -13.13
CA GLY A 143 -15.97 7.19 -14.58
C GLY A 143 -16.92 6.27 -15.32
N SER A 144 -18.12 6.79 -15.60
CA SER A 144 -19.17 6.18 -16.43
C SER A 144 -18.66 5.89 -17.85
N ASP A 145 -18.98 4.70 -18.35
CA ASP A 145 -19.14 4.43 -19.79
C ASP A 145 -20.15 5.42 -20.40
N ASP A 146 -19.81 6.03 -21.55
CA ASP A 146 -20.63 6.07 -22.78
C ASP A 146 -19.91 6.84 -23.93
N ASP A 147 -20.19 6.38 -25.16
CA ASP A 147 -19.71 6.74 -26.52
C ASP A 147 -18.32 6.27 -27.00
#